data_AF-A0A510V5C5-F1
#
_entry.id   AF-A0A510V5C5-F1
#
_cell.length_a   1.000
_cell.length_b   1.000
_cell.length_c   1.000
_cell.angle_alpha   90.00
_cell.angle_beta   90.00
_cell.angle_gamma   90.00
#
_symmetry.space_group_name_H-M   'P 1'
#
loop_
_entity.id
_entity.type
_entity.pdbx_description
1 polymer ?
#
loop_
_entity_poly.entity_id
_entity_poly.type
_entity_poly.pdbx_seq_one_letter_code
_entity_poly.pdbx_strand_id
1 'polypeptide(L)'
;MGETAEPGRVTESGWYRHLDLVATILLAVATVVTAWSAFQSSQWGGVQAIAYSTAARERAQSNQAATLAGQQTTIDVMLFTDWLAALHEEGDAILPEPYVPDPEQYSGFLFERFRPEFTPAVHAWLAEDPLTDPGAPPSPFAMDEYVLASTTESVRLDKASERSAAEARIAIERKDSYVLATVMCASVLFFSGIGSKLGSPRRRTAMIAIGGVVLLATVGVVLTFPVQV
;
A
#
# COMPACT_ATOMS: atom_id res chain seq x y z
N MET A 1 50.45 -3.72 72.35
CA MET A 1 50.34 -4.90 71.46
C MET A 1 48.99 -4.79 70.77
N GLY A 2 49.01 -4.40 69.49
CA GLY A 2 47.94 -4.40 68.48
C GLY A 2 46.50 -4.07 68.90
N GLU A 3 46.13 -2.79 68.86
CA GLU A 3 44.73 -2.38 68.74
C GLU A 3 44.34 -2.45 67.25
N THR A 4 43.57 -3.48 66.88
CA THR A 4 43.06 -3.66 65.53
C THR A 4 41.92 -2.68 65.29
N ALA A 5 42.19 -1.64 64.51
CA ALA A 5 41.18 -0.70 64.03
C ALA A 5 40.13 -1.44 63.17
N GLU A 6 38.86 -1.32 63.53
CA GLU A 6 37.76 -1.79 62.68
C GLU A 6 37.71 -1.01 61.36
N PRO A 7 37.41 -1.67 60.22
CA PRO A 7 37.26 -0.98 58.95
C PRO A 7 35.99 -0.11 59.00
N GLY A 8 36.17 1.20 58.89
CA GLY A 8 35.09 2.18 58.86
C GLY A 8 34.04 1.80 57.82
N ARG A 9 32.81 1.59 58.28
CA ARG A 9 31.64 1.44 57.41
C ARG A 9 31.53 2.69 56.55
N VAL A 10 31.88 2.57 55.27
CA VAL A 10 31.65 3.62 54.28
C VAL A 10 30.14 3.80 54.22
N THR A 11 29.63 4.83 54.89
CA THR A 11 28.25 5.26 54.76
C THR A 11 28.06 5.74 53.33
N GLU A 12 27.52 4.89 52.46
CA GLU A 12 27.03 5.34 51.16
C GLU A 12 26.07 6.50 51.40
N SER A 13 26.45 7.69 50.91
CA SER A 13 25.61 8.89 50.99
C SER A 13 24.22 8.56 50.44
N GLY A 14 23.15 8.93 51.16
CA GLY A 14 21.76 8.62 50.77
C GLY A 14 21.40 9.04 49.34
N TRP A 15 22.14 10.01 48.80
CA TRP A 15 22.10 10.41 47.38
C TRP A 15 22.34 9.24 46.41
N TYR A 16 23.30 8.36 46.67
CA TYR A 16 23.57 7.19 45.84
C TYR A 16 22.39 6.21 45.84
N ARG A 17 21.78 5.98 47.01
CA ARG A 17 20.62 5.09 47.15
C ARG A 17 19.40 5.61 46.37
N HIS A 18 19.18 6.92 46.35
CA HIS A 18 18.13 7.52 45.52
C HIS A 18 18.43 7.39 44.02
N LEU A 19 19.68 7.58 43.60
CA LEU A 19 20.08 7.39 42.20
C LEU A 19 19.96 5.93 41.74
N ASP A 20 20.26 4.96 42.60
CA ASP A 20 20.04 3.53 42.31
C ASP A 20 18.56 3.22 42.12
N LEU A 21 17.70 3.71 43.03
CA LEU A 21 16.25 3.52 42.91
C LEU A 21 15.72 4.13 41.60
N VAL A 22 16.12 5.36 41.27
CA VAL A 22 15.71 6.00 40.01
C VAL A 22 16.20 5.21 38.80
N ALA A 23 17.46 4.77 38.79
CA ALA A 23 17.99 3.95 37.71
C ALA A 23 17.19 2.65 37.56
N THR A 24 16.87 1.95 38.66
CA THR A 24 16.04 0.73 38.63
C THR A 24 14.65 1.01 38.05
N ILE A 25 14.00 2.12 38.43
CA ILE A 25 12.69 2.51 37.88
C ILE A 25 12.81 2.80 36.38
N LEU A 26 13.82 3.54 35.94
CA LEU A 26 14.07 3.83 34.53
C LEU A 26 14.25 2.54 33.72
N LEU A 27 15.02 1.57 34.25
CA LEU A 27 15.19 0.27 33.60
C LEU A 27 13.86 -0.46 33.48
N ALA A 28 13.11 -0.59 34.57
CA ALA A 28 11.84 -1.31 34.59
C ALA A 28 10.83 -0.72 33.60
N VAL A 29 10.66 0.60 33.60
CA VAL A 29 9.74 1.29 32.67
C VAL A 29 10.22 1.13 31.23
N ALA A 30 11.51 1.36 30.95
CA ALA A 30 12.04 1.19 29.60
C ALA A 30 11.86 -0.25 29.08
N THR A 31 12.02 -1.27 29.92
CA THR A 31 11.77 -2.67 29.55
C THR A 31 10.30 -2.91 29.20
N VAL A 32 9.35 -2.40 29.98
CA VAL A 32 7.91 -2.54 29.69
C VAL A 32 7.54 -1.83 28.40
N VAL A 33 8.00 -0.59 28.20
CA VAL A 33 7.72 0.18 26.97
C VAL A 33 8.35 -0.48 25.75
N THR A 34 9.52 -1.08 25.89
CA THR A 34 10.16 -1.89 24.83
C THR A 34 9.29 -3.08 24.45
N ALA A 35 8.83 -3.86 25.44
CA ALA A 35 7.98 -5.02 25.19
C ALA A 35 6.65 -4.63 24.55
N TRP A 36 6.02 -3.55 25.02
CA TRP A 36 4.81 -3.00 24.44
C TRP A 36 5.01 -2.56 22.99
N SER A 37 6.10 -1.84 22.72
CA SER A 37 6.41 -1.34 21.38
C SER A 37 6.70 -2.48 20.41
N ALA A 38 7.44 -3.51 20.84
CA ALA A 38 7.66 -4.70 20.03
C ALA A 38 6.35 -5.43 19.70
N PHE A 39 5.45 -5.58 20.68
CA PHE A 39 4.12 -6.17 20.47
C PHE A 39 3.31 -5.36 19.45
N GLN A 40 3.19 -4.05 19.64
CA GLN A 40 2.44 -3.17 18.73
C GLN A 40 3.04 -3.12 17.32
N SER A 41 4.37 -3.11 17.20
CA SER A 41 5.06 -3.26 15.92
C SER A 41 4.66 -4.57 15.23
N SER A 42 4.59 -5.69 15.97
CA SER A 42 4.15 -6.96 15.38
C SER A 42 2.70 -6.91 14.90
N GLN A 43 1.79 -6.30 15.68
CA GLN A 43 0.38 -6.16 15.30
C GLN A 43 0.21 -5.32 14.02
N TRP A 44 0.85 -4.15 13.95
CA TRP A 44 0.86 -3.32 12.73
C TRP A 44 1.54 -4.02 11.55
N GLY A 45 2.55 -4.86 11.81
CA GLY A 45 3.16 -5.73 10.80
C GLY A 45 2.18 -6.73 10.20
N GLY A 46 1.26 -7.28 11.00
CA GLY A 46 0.17 -8.14 10.52
C GLY A 46 -0.82 -7.40 9.62
N VAL A 47 -1.26 -6.21 10.04
CA VAL A 47 -2.14 -5.34 9.23
C VAL A 47 -1.47 -4.99 7.90
N GLN A 48 -0.20 -4.56 7.95
CA GLN A 48 0.62 -4.30 6.76
C GLN A 48 0.62 -5.51 5.82
N ALA A 49 0.90 -6.72 6.33
CA ALA A 49 1.02 -7.91 5.51
C ALA A 49 -0.29 -8.27 4.80
N ILE A 50 -1.41 -8.20 5.52
CA ILE A 50 -2.76 -8.46 4.96
C ILE A 50 -3.08 -7.43 3.87
N ALA A 51 -2.87 -6.14 4.14
CA ALA A 51 -3.16 -5.07 3.20
C ALA A 51 -2.29 -5.17 1.93
N TYR A 52 -0.99 -5.43 2.04
CA TYR A 52 -0.13 -5.67 0.89
C TYR A 52 -0.53 -6.92 0.09
N SER A 53 -0.86 -8.02 0.77
CA SER A 53 -1.31 -9.24 0.09
C SER A 53 -2.60 -9.01 -0.70
N THR A 54 -3.52 -8.21 -0.15
CA THR A 54 -4.77 -7.81 -0.80
C THR A 54 -4.49 -6.93 -2.00
N ALA A 55 -3.65 -5.89 -1.85
CA ALA A 55 -3.23 -5.03 -2.93
C ALA A 55 -2.58 -5.82 -4.08
N ALA A 56 -1.70 -6.77 -3.77
CA ALA A 56 -1.03 -7.60 -4.77
C ALA A 56 -2.04 -8.49 -5.52
N ARG A 57 -3.00 -9.10 -4.81
CA ARG A 57 -4.07 -9.89 -5.44
C ARG A 57 -4.94 -9.05 -6.37
N GLU A 58 -5.38 -7.88 -5.91
CA GLU A 58 -6.21 -6.95 -6.70
C GLU A 58 -5.46 -6.47 -7.96
N ARG A 59 -4.16 -6.18 -7.85
CA ARG A 59 -3.33 -5.81 -9.00
C ARG A 59 -3.15 -6.97 -9.98
N ALA A 60 -2.97 -8.19 -9.48
CA ALA A 60 -2.90 -9.37 -10.34
C ALA A 60 -4.21 -9.59 -11.12
N GLN A 61 -5.36 -9.43 -10.45
CA GLN A 61 -6.68 -9.53 -11.10
C GLN A 61 -6.90 -8.37 -12.09
N SER A 62 -6.47 -7.15 -11.76
CA SER A 62 -6.52 -5.99 -12.67
C SER A 62 -5.74 -6.26 -13.96
N ASN A 63 -4.53 -6.81 -13.84
CA ASN A 63 -3.70 -7.17 -14.99
C ASN A 63 -4.33 -8.29 -15.84
N GLN A 64 -4.98 -9.28 -15.21
CA GLN A 64 -5.74 -10.32 -15.93
C GLN A 64 -6.90 -9.70 -16.73
N ALA A 65 -7.66 -8.79 -16.12
CA ALA A 65 -8.75 -8.09 -16.78
C ALA A 65 -8.25 -7.16 -17.91
N ALA A 66 -7.13 -6.46 -17.73
CA ALA A 66 -6.49 -5.66 -18.78
C ALA A 66 -6.01 -6.53 -19.95
N THR A 67 -5.46 -7.71 -19.67
CA THR A 67 -5.05 -8.67 -20.70
C THR A 67 -6.26 -9.17 -21.49
N LEU A 68 -7.35 -9.50 -20.80
CA LEU A 68 -8.61 -9.88 -21.43
C LEU A 68 -9.15 -8.74 -22.31
N ALA A 69 -9.15 -7.50 -21.81
CA ALA A 69 -9.53 -6.32 -22.60
C ALA A 69 -8.71 -6.20 -23.89
N GLY A 70 -7.38 -6.34 -23.80
CA GLY A 70 -6.52 -6.30 -24.99
C GLY A 70 -6.80 -7.42 -26.00
N GLN A 71 -7.06 -8.64 -25.53
CA GLN A 71 -7.44 -9.77 -26.39
C GLN A 71 -8.79 -9.53 -27.08
N GLN A 72 -9.75 -9.04 -26.31
CA GLN A 72 -11.09 -8.69 -26.76
C GLN A 72 -11.06 -7.58 -27.83
N THR A 73 -10.30 -6.52 -27.61
CA THR A 73 -10.08 -5.47 -28.61
C THR A 73 -9.38 -5.99 -29.85
N THR A 74 -8.39 -6.88 -29.70
CA THR A 74 -7.72 -7.50 -30.86
C THR A 74 -8.70 -8.31 -31.70
N ILE A 75 -9.57 -9.10 -31.07
CA ILE A 75 -10.62 -9.85 -31.77
C ILE A 75 -11.57 -8.92 -32.51
N ASP A 76 -12.00 -7.83 -31.88
CA ASP A 76 -12.88 -6.84 -32.55
C ASP A 76 -12.20 -6.18 -33.73
N VAL A 77 -10.93 -5.76 -33.60
CA VAL A 77 -10.17 -5.13 -34.67
C VAL A 77 -10.06 -6.08 -35.85
N MET A 78 -9.69 -7.34 -35.62
CA MET A 78 -9.60 -8.36 -36.68
C MET A 78 -10.94 -8.57 -37.38
N LEU A 79 -12.02 -8.77 -36.62
CA LEU A 79 -13.34 -9.01 -37.18
C LEU A 79 -13.88 -7.77 -37.93
N PHE A 80 -13.59 -6.57 -37.43
CA PHE A 80 -13.95 -5.31 -38.07
C PHE A 80 -13.21 -5.11 -39.39
N THR A 81 -11.90 -5.37 -39.43
CA THR A 81 -11.12 -5.27 -40.68
C THR A 81 -11.54 -6.32 -41.70
N ASP A 82 -11.86 -7.55 -41.26
CA ASP A 82 -12.35 -8.61 -42.14
C ASP A 82 -13.73 -8.25 -42.70
N TRP A 83 -14.60 -7.65 -41.89
CA TRP A 83 -15.91 -7.16 -42.32
C TRP A 83 -15.80 -6.04 -43.36
N LEU A 84 -14.91 -5.06 -43.14
CA LEU A 84 -14.66 -3.99 -44.12
C LEU A 84 -14.08 -4.54 -45.44
N ALA A 85 -13.20 -5.54 -45.38
CA ALA A 85 -12.66 -6.18 -46.57
C ALA A 85 -13.77 -6.94 -47.34
N ALA A 86 -14.62 -7.68 -46.63
CA ALA A 86 -15.77 -8.38 -47.23
C ALA A 86 -16.73 -7.42 -47.94
N LEU A 87 -17.08 -6.30 -47.29
CA LEU A 87 -17.92 -5.25 -47.90
C LEU A 87 -17.32 -4.69 -49.19
N HIS A 88 -16.00 -4.48 -49.20
CA HIS A 88 -15.31 -3.99 -50.38
C HIS A 88 -15.35 -4.99 -51.54
N GLU A 89 -15.16 -6.29 -51.25
CA GLU A 89 -15.21 -7.37 -52.25
C GLU A 89 -16.63 -7.60 -52.79
N GLU A 90 -17.65 -7.43 -51.96
CA GLU A 90 -19.07 -7.58 -52.31
C GLU A 90 -19.61 -6.41 -53.14
N GLY A 91 -18.86 -5.31 -53.26
CA GLY A 91 -19.24 -4.12 -54.02
C GLY A 91 -20.09 -3.13 -53.21
N ASP A 92 -20.39 -3.44 -51.95
CA ASP A 92 -21.09 -2.60 -50.98
C ASP A 92 -20.13 -1.65 -50.24
N ALA A 93 -19.10 -1.15 -50.93
CA ALA A 93 -18.14 -0.19 -50.39
C ALA A 93 -18.78 1.13 -49.94
N ILE A 94 -20.03 1.37 -50.31
CA ILE A 94 -20.88 2.44 -49.78
C ILE A 94 -21.78 1.79 -48.73
N LEU A 95 -21.44 1.96 -47.45
CA LEU A 95 -22.27 1.51 -46.34
C LEU A 95 -23.68 2.12 -46.51
N PRO A 96 -24.75 1.33 -46.77
CA PRO A 96 -26.09 1.88 -46.81
C PRO A 96 -26.46 2.41 -45.42
N GLU A 97 -27.12 3.57 -45.35
CA GLU A 97 -27.68 4.05 -44.08
C GLU A 97 -29.13 3.56 -43.90
N PRO A 98 -29.45 2.83 -42.82
CA PRO A 98 -28.56 2.12 -41.90
C PRO A 98 -28.05 0.79 -42.49
N TYR A 99 -26.85 0.35 -42.09
CA TYR A 99 -26.31 -0.93 -42.56
C TYR A 99 -27.21 -2.06 -42.06
N VAL A 100 -27.80 -2.80 -43.01
CA VAL A 100 -28.59 -3.99 -42.72
C VAL A 100 -27.76 -5.20 -43.13
N PRO A 101 -27.33 -6.06 -42.19
CA PRO A 101 -26.57 -7.24 -42.54
C PRO A 101 -27.42 -8.18 -43.40
N ASP A 102 -26.88 -8.57 -44.56
CA ASP A 102 -27.44 -9.62 -45.41
C ASP A 102 -26.83 -10.98 -45.01
N PRO A 103 -27.59 -11.91 -44.42
CA PRO A 103 -27.05 -13.19 -43.97
C PRO A 103 -26.55 -14.09 -45.11
N GLU A 104 -26.90 -13.80 -46.37
CA GLU A 104 -26.37 -14.51 -47.54
C GLU A 104 -24.96 -14.01 -47.95
N GLN A 105 -24.56 -12.83 -47.46
CA GLN A 105 -23.27 -12.22 -47.72
C GLN A 105 -22.27 -12.51 -46.60
N TYR A 106 -20.98 -12.57 -46.95
CA TYR A 106 -19.92 -12.80 -45.98
C TYR A 106 -19.79 -11.61 -45.02
N SER A 107 -20.02 -10.37 -45.48
CA SER A 107 -20.05 -9.20 -44.59
C SER A 107 -21.16 -9.31 -43.53
N GLY A 108 -22.39 -9.69 -43.91
CA GLY A 108 -23.48 -9.88 -42.96
C GLY A 108 -23.18 -11.00 -41.95
N PHE A 109 -22.61 -12.11 -42.42
CA PHE A 109 -22.14 -13.21 -41.56
C PHE A 109 -21.12 -12.76 -40.50
N LEU A 110 -20.19 -11.87 -40.86
CA LEU A 110 -19.19 -11.31 -39.93
C LEU A 110 -19.81 -10.29 -38.97
N PHE A 111 -20.70 -9.42 -39.47
CA PHE A 111 -21.36 -8.39 -38.68
C PHE A 111 -22.20 -8.98 -37.54
N GLU A 112 -22.95 -10.04 -37.80
CA GLU A 112 -23.72 -10.77 -36.78
C GLU A 112 -22.85 -11.40 -35.68
N ARG A 113 -21.55 -11.57 -35.93
CA ARG A 113 -20.58 -12.16 -35.00
C ARG A 113 -19.83 -11.13 -34.18
N PHE A 114 -20.05 -9.84 -34.41
CA PHE A 114 -19.51 -8.82 -33.53
C PHE A 114 -19.93 -9.09 -32.08
N ARG A 115 -18.98 -8.88 -31.18
CA ARG A 115 -19.24 -9.13 -29.76
C ARG A 115 -20.29 -8.14 -29.27
N PRO A 116 -21.19 -8.54 -28.35
CA PRO A 116 -22.27 -7.66 -27.88
C PRO A 116 -21.79 -6.32 -27.31
N GLU A 117 -20.58 -6.28 -26.76
CA GLU A 117 -19.94 -5.06 -26.22
C GLU A 117 -19.35 -4.15 -27.31
N PHE A 118 -19.13 -4.67 -28.53
CA PHE A 118 -18.61 -3.92 -29.67
C PHE A 118 -19.73 -3.36 -30.57
N THR A 119 -20.82 -4.10 -30.72
CA THR A 119 -21.97 -3.74 -31.56
C THR A 119 -22.50 -2.31 -31.36
N PRO A 120 -22.67 -1.78 -30.12
CA PRO A 120 -23.14 -0.41 -29.92
C PRO A 120 -22.19 0.63 -30.53
N ALA A 121 -20.89 0.44 -30.38
CA ALA A 121 -19.88 1.33 -30.92
C ALA A 121 -19.86 1.31 -32.44
N VAL A 122 -20.03 0.14 -33.06
CA VAL A 122 -20.13 0.02 -34.52
C VAL A 122 -21.39 0.73 -35.04
N HIS A 123 -22.55 0.50 -34.42
CA HIS A 123 -23.78 1.17 -34.84
C HIS A 123 -23.73 2.68 -34.67
N ALA A 124 -23.21 3.16 -33.54
CA ALA A 124 -23.04 4.59 -33.30
C ALA A 124 -22.07 5.20 -34.32
N TRP A 125 -20.94 4.53 -34.58
CA TRP A 125 -19.98 4.97 -35.58
C TRP A 125 -20.57 5.03 -36.99
N LEU A 126 -21.38 4.04 -37.38
CA LEU A 126 -22.07 4.03 -38.67
C LEU A 126 -23.12 5.14 -38.80
N ALA A 127 -23.71 5.61 -37.70
CA ALA A 127 -24.67 6.69 -37.69
C ALA A 127 -24.04 8.08 -37.83
N GLU A 128 -22.72 8.21 -37.66
CA GLU A 128 -21.94 9.44 -37.86
C GLU A 128 -21.47 9.62 -39.32
N ASP A 129 -21.97 8.80 -40.26
CA ASP A 129 -21.59 8.77 -41.67
C ASP A 129 -20.06 8.90 -41.93
N PRO A 130 -19.25 7.95 -41.43
CA PRO A 130 -17.79 8.06 -41.42
C PRO A 130 -17.14 7.98 -42.81
N LEU A 131 -17.92 7.65 -43.84
CA LEU A 131 -17.45 7.61 -45.22
C LEU A 131 -17.52 8.99 -45.89
N THR A 132 -18.45 9.86 -45.47
CA THR A 132 -18.63 11.17 -46.10
C THR A 132 -18.35 12.34 -45.17
N ASP A 133 -18.51 12.17 -43.85
CA ASP A 133 -18.18 13.21 -42.87
C ASP A 133 -16.71 13.12 -42.41
N PRO A 134 -15.85 14.08 -42.78
CA PRO A 134 -14.47 14.13 -42.29
C PRO A 134 -14.36 14.42 -40.78
N GLY A 135 -15.45 14.85 -40.13
CA GLY A 135 -15.54 15.07 -38.68
C GLY A 135 -15.86 13.81 -37.88
N ALA A 136 -16.31 12.74 -38.54
CA ALA A 136 -16.67 11.50 -37.88
C ALA A 136 -15.45 10.85 -37.19
N PRO A 137 -15.66 10.13 -36.06
CA PRO A 137 -14.60 9.37 -35.43
C PRO A 137 -13.95 8.38 -36.42
N PRO A 138 -12.62 8.16 -36.35
CA PRO A 138 -11.90 7.40 -37.38
C PRO A 138 -12.23 5.90 -37.39
N SER A 139 -12.82 5.37 -36.31
CA SER A 139 -13.26 3.98 -36.22
C SER A 139 -14.21 3.81 -35.02
N PRO A 140 -14.96 2.70 -34.94
CA PRO A 140 -15.76 2.37 -33.76
C PRO A 140 -14.95 2.33 -32.45
N PHE A 141 -13.65 2.06 -32.51
CA PHE A 141 -12.76 2.02 -31.34
C PHE A 141 -12.46 3.40 -30.74
N ALA A 142 -12.78 4.48 -31.45
CA ALA A 142 -12.66 5.86 -30.98
C ALA A 142 -13.98 6.40 -30.40
N MET A 143 -15.04 5.59 -30.40
CA MET A 143 -16.36 5.96 -29.88
C MET A 143 -16.40 5.81 -28.36
N ASP A 144 -17.17 6.68 -27.69
CA ASP A 144 -17.41 6.59 -26.25
C ASP A 144 -18.22 5.33 -25.89
N GLU A 145 -19.00 4.80 -26.83
CA GLU A 145 -19.76 3.55 -26.70
C GLU A 145 -18.88 2.30 -26.65
N TYR A 146 -17.60 2.38 -27.05
CA TYR A 146 -16.68 1.25 -27.01
C TYR A 146 -16.15 1.01 -25.58
N VAL A 147 -17.01 0.44 -24.75
CA VAL A 147 -16.72 0.16 -23.34
C VAL A 147 -16.71 -1.34 -23.10
N LEU A 148 -15.52 -1.89 -22.83
CA LEU A 148 -15.37 -3.27 -22.40
C LEU A 148 -15.57 -3.40 -20.88
N ALA A 149 -16.35 -4.40 -20.48
CA ALA A 149 -16.53 -4.79 -19.09
C ALA A 149 -15.18 -5.15 -18.44
N SER A 150 -14.28 -5.77 -19.19
CA SER A 150 -12.91 -6.11 -18.77
C SER A 150 -12.03 -4.90 -18.51
N THR A 151 -12.11 -3.84 -19.33
CA THR A 151 -11.44 -2.56 -19.09
C THR A 151 -11.98 -1.90 -17.82
N THR A 152 -13.30 -1.85 -17.67
CA THR A 152 -13.95 -1.28 -16.48
C THR A 152 -13.54 -2.01 -15.21
N GLU A 153 -13.52 -3.34 -15.26
CA GLU A 153 -13.12 -4.20 -14.15
C GLU A 153 -11.63 -4.02 -13.80
N SER A 154 -10.76 -3.92 -14.81
CA SER A 154 -9.33 -3.66 -14.62
C SER A 154 -9.10 -2.34 -13.86
N VAL A 155 -9.76 -1.26 -14.28
CA VAL A 155 -9.66 0.06 -13.63
C VAL A 155 -10.24 0.01 -12.22
N ARG A 156 -11.34 -0.71 -12.00
CA ARG A 156 -11.96 -0.87 -10.67
C ARG A 156 -11.02 -1.58 -9.70
N LEU A 157 -10.40 -2.67 -10.15
CA LEU A 157 -9.47 -3.47 -9.37
C LEU A 157 -8.15 -2.73 -9.09
N ASP A 158 -7.66 -1.95 -10.04
CA ASP A 158 -6.45 -1.15 -9.83
C ASP A 158 -6.69 -0.08 -8.74
N LYS A 159 -7.80 0.64 -8.81
CA LYS A 159 -8.23 1.58 -7.75
C LYS A 159 -8.41 0.90 -6.40
N ALA A 160 -8.91 -0.34 -6.37
CA ALA A 160 -9.00 -1.12 -5.13
C ALA A 160 -7.60 -1.44 -4.58
N SER A 161 -6.68 -1.88 -5.45
CA SER A 161 -5.29 -2.15 -5.09
C SER A 161 -4.57 -0.93 -4.54
N GLU A 162 -4.82 0.26 -5.08
CA GLU A 162 -4.26 1.52 -4.57
C GLU A 162 -4.73 1.84 -3.15
N ARG A 163 -6.01 1.61 -2.84
CA ARG A 163 -6.56 1.79 -1.49
C ARG A 163 -5.92 0.82 -0.51
N SER A 164 -5.86 -0.47 -0.85
CA SER A 164 -5.21 -1.50 -0.04
C SER A 164 -3.71 -1.19 0.19
N ALA A 165 -3.02 -0.68 -0.83
CA ALA A 165 -1.63 -0.27 -0.72
C ALA A 165 -1.46 0.98 0.17
N ALA A 166 -2.41 1.92 0.15
CA ALA A 166 -2.40 3.08 1.03
C ALA A 166 -2.59 2.68 2.50
N GLU A 167 -3.51 1.77 2.78
CA GLU A 167 -3.69 1.19 4.12
C GLU A 167 -2.41 0.51 4.62
N ALA A 168 -1.75 -0.24 3.74
CA ALA A 168 -0.50 -0.91 4.07
C ALA A 168 0.63 0.08 4.42
N ARG A 169 0.72 1.22 3.72
CA ARG A 169 1.68 2.29 4.02
C ARG A 169 1.42 2.92 5.39
N ILE A 170 0.17 3.21 5.71
CA ILE A 170 -0.21 3.73 7.03
C ILE A 170 0.17 2.73 8.13
N ALA A 171 -0.04 1.43 7.90
CA ALA A 171 0.35 0.40 8.85
C ALA A 171 1.89 0.31 9.02
N ILE A 172 2.68 0.48 7.95
CA ILE A 172 4.14 0.56 8.03
C ILE A 172 4.57 1.73 8.92
N GLU A 173 4.05 2.94 8.66
CA GLU A 173 4.43 4.13 9.41
C GLU A 173 4.17 3.96 10.91
N ARG A 174 3.04 3.35 11.26
CA ARG A 174 2.68 3.04 12.65
C ARG A 174 3.62 2.00 13.25
N LYS A 175 3.90 0.92 12.53
CA LYS A 175 4.87 -0.10 12.94
C LYS A 175 6.24 0.52 13.21
N ASP A 176 6.76 1.30 12.27
CA ASP A 176 8.10 1.88 12.32
C ASP A 176 8.22 2.88 13.48
N SER A 177 7.14 3.58 13.82
CA SER A 177 7.07 4.44 15.00
C SER A 177 7.30 3.66 16.31
N TYR A 178 6.73 2.46 16.45
CA TYR A 178 6.99 1.59 17.59
C TYR A 178 8.40 0.97 17.58
N VAL A 179 8.95 0.68 16.39
CA VAL A 179 10.36 0.26 16.26
C VAL A 179 11.29 1.37 16.77
N LEU A 180 11.03 2.62 16.42
CA LEU A 180 11.79 3.77 16.91
C LEU A 180 11.71 3.88 18.45
N ALA A 181 10.52 3.73 19.03
CA ALA A 181 10.35 3.73 20.49
C ALA A 181 11.18 2.65 21.17
N THR A 182 11.26 1.46 20.58
CA THR A 182 12.12 0.37 21.06
C THR A 182 13.60 0.77 21.08
N VAL A 183 14.09 1.42 20.01
CA VAL A 183 15.48 1.91 19.94
C VAL A 183 15.76 3.00 20.97
N MET A 184 14.80 3.90 21.21
CA MET A 184 14.91 4.92 22.25
C MET A 184 14.95 4.31 23.65
N CYS A 185 14.10 3.32 23.94
CA CYS A 185 14.16 2.59 25.20
C CYS A 185 15.47 1.80 25.38
N ALA A 186 16.03 1.21 24.31
CA ALA A 186 17.34 0.57 24.37
C ALA A 186 18.45 1.57 24.78
N SER A 187 18.36 2.81 24.29
CA SER A 187 19.27 3.89 24.69
C SER A 187 19.10 4.27 26.17
N VAL A 188 17.86 4.31 26.69
CA VAL A 188 17.59 4.53 28.12
C VAL A 188 18.17 3.42 28.98
N LEU A 189 17.97 2.15 28.57
CA LEU A 189 18.52 0.98 29.26
C LEU A 189 20.05 1.03 29.31
N PHE A 190 20.69 1.42 28.21
CA PHE A 190 22.14 1.60 28.14
C PHE A 190 22.64 2.69 29.11
N PHE A 191 22.06 3.89 29.04
CA PHE A 191 22.49 5.00 29.89
C PHE A 191 22.24 4.76 31.37
N SER A 192 21.11 4.14 31.72
CA SER A 192 20.76 3.84 33.10
C SER A 192 21.55 2.64 33.64
N GLY A 193 21.81 1.63 32.80
CA GLY A 193 22.54 0.42 33.17
C GLY A 193 24.05 0.62 33.31
N ILE A 194 24.67 1.41 32.44
CA ILE A 194 26.10 1.76 32.55
C ILE A 194 26.30 2.90 33.54
N GLY A 195 25.41 3.89 33.55
CA GLY A 195 25.49 5.06 34.42
C GLY A 195 25.54 4.70 35.90
N SER A 196 24.79 3.68 36.32
CA SER A 196 24.76 3.19 37.70
C SER A 196 26.11 2.62 38.19
N LYS A 197 26.96 2.12 37.27
CA LYS A 197 28.26 1.51 37.59
C LYS A 197 29.43 2.51 37.65
N LEU A 198 29.20 3.77 37.33
CA LEU A 198 30.26 4.79 37.35
C LEU A 198 30.55 5.25 38.79
N GLY A 199 31.81 5.13 39.21
CA GLY A 199 32.26 5.56 40.56
C GLY A 199 32.28 7.08 40.78
N SER A 200 32.09 7.89 39.73
CA SER A 200 32.06 9.35 39.84
C SER A 200 30.61 9.87 39.91
N PRO A 201 30.18 10.53 41.01
CA PRO A 201 28.78 10.92 41.22
C PRO A 201 28.25 11.90 40.18
N ARG A 202 29.08 12.83 39.70
CA ARG A 202 28.70 13.78 38.64
C ARG A 202 28.40 13.07 37.32
N ARG A 203 29.27 12.14 36.91
CA ARG A 203 29.09 11.36 35.67
C ARG A 203 27.87 10.45 35.75
N ARG A 204 27.69 9.75 36.88
CA ARG A 204 26.52 8.91 37.15
C ARG A 204 25.21 9.71 37.07
N THR A 205 25.15 10.88 37.70
CA THR A 205 23.98 11.76 37.66
C THR A 205 23.67 12.23 36.24
N ALA A 206 24.69 12.63 35.47
CA ALA A 206 24.51 13.05 34.08
C ALA A 206 23.93 11.94 33.19
N MET A 207 24.44 10.70 33.32
CA MET A 207 23.93 9.56 32.55
C MET A 207 22.47 9.24 32.88
N ILE A 208 22.12 9.20 34.17
CA ILE A 208 20.75 8.93 34.63
C ILE A 208 19.80 10.05 34.19
N ALA A 209 20.23 11.31 34.25
CA ALA A 209 19.44 12.44 33.79
C ALA A 209 19.15 12.36 32.29
N ILE A 210 20.16 12.05 31.46
CA ILE A 210 19.98 11.85 30.01
C ILE A 210 19.01 10.70 29.75
N GLY A 211 19.19 9.55 30.40
CA GLY A 211 18.27 8.42 30.28
C GLY A 211 16.84 8.76 30.69
N GLY A 212 16.66 9.52 31.78
CA GLY A 212 15.36 10.00 32.22
C GLY A 212 14.67 10.92 31.22
N VAL A 213 15.40 11.87 30.64
CA VAL A 213 14.86 12.79 29.61
C VAL A 213 14.42 12.02 28.37
N VAL A 214 15.26 11.10 27.86
CA VAL A 214 14.93 10.27 26.70
C VAL A 214 13.71 9.38 27.00
N LEU A 215 13.63 8.80 28.19
CA LEU A 215 12.48 7.97 28.57
C LEU A 215 11.18 8.77 28.61
N LEU A 216 11.19 9.94 29.25
CA LEU A 216 10.00 10.79 29.35
C LEU A 216 9.52 11.24 27.97
N ALA A 217 10.45 11.63 27.08
CA ALA A 217 10.13 11.96 25.70
C ALA A 217 9.54 10.75 24.95
N THR A 218 10.16 9.57 25.09
CA THR A 218 9.70 8.34 24.43
C THR A 218 8.31 7.94 24.89
N VAL A 219 8.06 7.91 26.21
CA VAL A 219 6.75 7.59 26.78
C VAL A 219 5.70 8.61 26.33
N GLY A 220 6.03 9.90 26.38
CA GLY A 220 5.14 10.97 25.91
C GLY A 220 4.72 10.78 24.46
N VAL A 221 5.64 10.37 23.58
CA VAL A 221 5.36 10.11 22.17
C VAL A 221 4.59 8.81 21.98
N VAL A 222 5.00 7.70 22.61
CA VAL A 222 4.34 6.39 22.49
C VAL A 222 2.88 6.44 22.94
N LEU A 223 2.55 7.23 23.96
CA LEU A 223 1.17 7.42 24.42
C LEU A 223 0.26 8.09 23.37
N THR A 224 0.83 8.73 22.35
CA THR A 224 0.07 9.33 21.24
C THR A 224 -0.07 8.40 20.03
N PHE A 225 0.62 7.27 20.02
CA PHE A 225 0.58 6.33 18.89
C PHE A 225 -0.73 5.55 18.85
N PRO A 226 -1.24 5.24 17.64
CA PRO A 226 -2.41 4.40 17.48
C PRO A 226 -2.10 2.96 17.92
N VAL A 227 -3.02 2.38 18.69
CA VAL A 227 -2.91 1.03 19.23
C VAL A 227 -3.74 0.07 18.38
N GLN A 228 -3.15 -1.08 18.03
CA GLN A 228 -3.85 -2.19 17.39
C GLN A 228 -4.08 -3.30 18.43
N VAL A 229 -5.34 -3.70 18.58
CA VAL A 229 -5.77 -4.80 19.48
C VAL A 229 -5.92 -6.07 18.66
#